data_AF-A0A9Q3BNJ8-F1
#
_entry.id   AF-A0A9Q3BNJ8-F1
#
_cell.length_a   1.000
_cell.length_b   1.000
_cell.length_c   1.000
_cell.angle_alpha   90.00
_cell.angle_beta   90.00
_cell.angle_gamma   90.00
#
_symmetry.space_group_name_H-M   'P 1'
#
loop_
_entity.id
_entity.type
_entity.pdbx_description
1 polymer ?
#
loop_
_entity_poly.entity_id
_entity_poly.type
_entity_poly.pdbx_seq_one_letter_code
_entity_poly.pdbx_strand_id
1 'polypeptide(L)'
;MIHTIENIIRRFCAYGMEYKDHEGYTHDWVTLPPAVPLAYKTSQHSTTGKSPSLVEKGWNPLLPVDHLKKNLLTIHPTTKDFHDMWKRAFDTASKCIAEAKEYNEQRWERSHMEPDFKEGDQVLLIGKNAVEVKLAEEFFRKHPVFPVSLVKPYFQTEGDKFPSRKKYPTPPEIVEVEDSPGPMKKTIKARKIRLNGKDHRQYLVKFKNQTADKDKWLAEEAIPDGNLHVRRFRASRRLKSLINDELFFGRGGMSACDSKPEHKHESQTP
;
A
#
# COMPACT_ATOMS: atom_id res chain seq x y z
N MET A 1 17.15 16.65 8.00
CA MET A 1 16.09 17.63 8.34
C MET A 1 15.70 18.51 7.15
N ILE A 2 16.64 18.94 6.29
CA ILE A 2 16.33 19.66 5.04
C ILE A 2 15.55 18.76 4.05
N HIS A 3 15.96 17.50 3.86
CA HIS A 3 15.28 16.57 2.95
C HIS A 3 13.83 16.23 3.35
N THR A 4 13.51 16.20 4.64
CA THR A 4 12.13 15.94 5.10
C THR A 4 11.22 17.11 4.78
N ILE A 5 11.73 18.33 4.94
CA ILE A 5 11.00 19.56 4.66
C ILE A 5 10.79 19.72 3.14
N GLU A 6 11.85 19.53 2.36
CA GLU A 6 11.81 19.54 0.90
C GLU A 6 10.81 18.52 0.35
N ASN A 7 10.80 17.30 0.89
CA ASN A 7 9.85 16.26 0.49
C ASN A 7 8.39 16.60 0.84
N ILE A 8 8.15 17.28 1.96
CA ILE A 8 6.80 17.74 2.34
C ILE A 8 6.33 18.81 1.36
N ILE A 9 7.19 19.78 1.03
CA ILE A 9 6.87 20.85 0.06
C ILE A 9 6.62 20.25 -1.32
N ARG A 10 7.49 19.36 -1.81
CA ARG A 10 7.31 18.70 -3.11
C ARG A 10 5.99 17.93 -3.21
N ARG A 11 5.58 17.24 -2.13
CA ARG A 11 4.29 16.52 -2.07
C ARG A 11 3.10 17.47 -2.02
N PHE A 12 3.22 18.60 -1.34
CA PHE A 12 2.19 19.63 -1.29
C PHE A 12 2.05 20.36 -2.64
N CYS A 13 3.17 20.68 -3.30
CA CYS A 13 3.20 21.39 -4.58
C CYS A 13 2.79 20.50 -5.76
N ALA A 14 3.01 19.17 -5.68
CA ALA A 14 2.54 18.23 -6.69
C ALA A 14 0.99 18.24 -6.84
N TYR A 15 0.26 18.70 -5.83
CA TYR A 15 -1.18 18.95 -5.91
C TYR A 15 -1.52 20.27 -6.66
N GLY A 16 -0.63 21.25 -6.61
CA GLY A 16 -0.80 22.58 -7.23
C GLY A 16 -0.73 22.62 -8.77
N MET A 17 -0.63 21.46 -9.43
CA MET A 17 -0.65 21.39 -10.89
C MET A 17 -2.07 21.38 -11.50
N GLU A 18 -3.13 21.24 -10.69
CA GLU A 18 -4.53 21.33 -11.15
C GLU A 18 -5.35 22.46 -10.50
N TYR A 19 -4.90 23.04 -9.39
CA TYR A 19 -5.60 24.17 -8.79
C TYR A 19 -4.95 25.50 -9.19
N LYS A 20 -5.55 26.14 -10.18
CA LYS A 20 -5.32 27.54 -10.52
C LYS A 20 -6.24 28.39 -9.66
N ASP A 21 -5.71 29.46 -9.06
CA ASP A 21 -6.56 30.53 -8.53
C ASP A 21 -7.52 31.05 -9.63
N HIS A 22 -8.55 31.82 -9.28
CA HIS A 22 -9.46 32.45 -10.27
C HIS A 22 -8.70 33.32 -11.31
N GLU A 23 -7.42 33.60 -11.07
CA GLU A 23 -6.48 34.34 -11.93
C GLU A 23 -5.44 33.46 -12.66
N GLY A 24 -5.38 32.14 -12.44
CA GLY A 24 -4.53 31.25 -13.23
C GLY A 24 -3.14 30.90 -12.68
N TYR A 25 -2.74 31.36 -11.49
CA TYR A 25 -1.38 31.17 -10.97
C TYR A 25 -1.14 29.74 -10.44
N THR A 26 -0.03 29.13 -10.86
CA THR A 26 0.51 27.88 -10.28
C THR A 26 1.63 28.22 -9.30
N HIS A 27 1.51 27.81 -8.04
CA HIS A 27 2.55 28.06 -7.05
C HIS A 27 3.74 27.10 -7.24
N ASP A 28 4.86 27.62 -7.70
CA ASP A 28 6.12 26.88 -7.82
C ASP A 28 6.72 26.60 -6.43
N TRP A 29 7.29 25.41 -6.23
CA TRP A 29 7.88 24.99 -4.96
C TRP A 29 9.04 25.88 -4.53
N VAL A 30 9.66 26.60 -5.49
CA VAL A 30 10.72 27.60 -5.26
C VAL A 30 10.20 28.86 -4.55
N THR A 31 8.90 29.15 -4.63
CA THR A 31 8.29 30.34 -4.00
C THR A 31 7.82 30.10 -2.55
N LEU A 32 7.64 28.84 -2.18
CA LEU A 32 7.15 28.40 -0.88
C LEU A 32 8.20 28.20 0.25
N PRO A 33 9.53 28.20 0.04
CA PRO A 33 10.49 28.04 1.12
C PRO A 33 10.37 29.08 2.24
N PRO A 34 10.03 30.37 2.00
CA PRO A 34 9.81 31.33 3.08
C PRO A 34 8.63 30.97 4.01
N ALA A 35 7.60 30.30 3.49
CA ALA A 35 6.41 29.93 4.27
C ALA A 35 6.63 28.70 5.17
N VAL A 36 7.61 27.88 4.83
CA VAL A 36 7.86 26.59 5.47
C VAL A 36 8.42 26.67 6.88
N PRO A 37 9.40 27.55 7.18
CA PRO A 37 9.83 27.80 8.56
C PRO A 37 8.67 28.22 9.47
N LEU A 38 7.73 29.01 8.94
CA LEU A 38 6.55 29.40 9.69
C LEU A 38 5.67 28.18 9.98
N ALA A 39 5.35 27.38 8.96
CA ALA A 39 4.57 26.15 9.10
C ALA A 39 5.20 25.15 10.08
N TYR A 40 6.53 24.96 10.03
CA TYR A 40 7.26 24.10 10.96
C TYR A 40 7.18 24.64 12.41
N LYS A 41 7.40 25.95 12.59
CA LYS A 41 7.36 26.59 13.91
C LYS A 41 5.98 26.55 14.57
N THR A 42 4.91 26.44 13.80
CA THR A 42 3.53 26.37 14.30
C THR A 42 2.96 24.95 14.34
N SER A 43 3.62 23.98 13.69
CA SER A 43 3.20 22.58 13.72
C SER A 43 3.49 21.94 15.08
N GLN A 44 2.60 21.06 15.55
CA GLN A 44 2.82 20.32 16.79
C GLN A 44 3.75 19.14 16.56
N HIS A 45 4.79 18.98 17.40
CA HIS A 45 5.68 17.82 17.34
C HIS A 45 5.20 16.69 18.24
N SER A 46 5.37 15.46 17.78
CA SER A 46 5.01 14.25 18.52
C SER A 46 5.75 14.10 19.85
N THR A 47 7.02 14.52 19.92
CA THR A 47 7.85 14.38 21.12
C THR A 47 7.42 15.31 22.25
N THR A 48 7.03 16.53 21.94
CA THR A 48 6.73 17.57 22.94
C THR A 48 5.23 17.83 23.11
N GLY A 49 4.40 17.40 22.15
CA GLY A 49 2.97 17.74 22.08
C GLY A 49 2.71 19.23 21.87
N LYS A 50 3.74 20.03 21.63
CA LYS A 50 3.69 21.50 21.51
C LYS A 50 4.40 21.94 20.23
N SER A 51 4.03 23.11 19.72
CA SER A 51 4.73 23.73 18.60
C SER A 51 6.08 24.32 19.04
N PRO A 52 7.10 24.36 18.17
CA PRO A 52 8.41 24.90 18.53
C PRO A 52 8.33 26.34 19.00
N SER A 53 7.51 27.18 18.35
CA SER A 53 7.33 28.59 18.77
C SER A 53 6.75 28.73 20.17
N LEU A 54 5.82 27.84 20.57
CA LEU A 54 5.29 27.80 21.93
C LEU A 54 6.36 27.39 22.95
N VAL A 55 7.25 26.47 22.60
CA VAL A 55 8.33 26.01 23.50
C VAL A 55 9.45 27.05 23.61
N GLU A 56 9.85 27.67 22.50
CA GLU A 56 10.94 28.64 22.45
C GLU A 56 10.52 30.02 22.98
N LYS A 57 9.34 30.50 22.58
CA LYS A 57 8.90 31.88 22.81
C LYS A 57 7.72 32.00 23.77
N GLY A 58 7.05 30.89 24.08
CA GLY A 58 5.83 30.90 24.89
C GLY A 58 4.56 31.34 24.15
N TRP A 59 4.63 31.60 22.84
CA TRP A 59 3.49 32.00 22.03
C TRP A 59 3.62 31.53 20.58
N ASN A 60 2.46 31.32 19.92
CA ASN A 60 2.38 31.01 18.50
C ASN A 60 1.95 32.26 17.72
N PRO A 61 2.55 32.55 16.55
CA PRO A 61 2.06 33.61 15.68
C PRO A 61 0.66 33.29 15.16
N LEU A 62 -0.15 34.34 14.95
CA LEU A 62 -1.48 34.20 14.37
C LEU A 62 -1.36 33.77 12.90
N LEU A 63 -1.98 32.65 12.57
CA LEU A 63 -2.03 32.15 11.21
C LEU A 63 -3.36 32.53 10.54
N PRO A 64 -3.41 32.61 9.19
CA PRO A 64 -4.65 32.84 8.44
C PRO A 64 -5.80 31.89 8.86
N VAL A 65 -5.47 30.65 9.23
CA VAL A 65 -6.42 29.64 9.69
C VAL A 65 -7.05 29.97 11.04
N ASP A 66 -6.36 30.73 11.89
CA ASP A 66 -6.84 31.12 13.23
C ASP A 66 -7.86 32.26 13.16
N HIS A 67 -7.84 33.04 12.07
CA HIS A 67 -8.78 34.14 11.84
C HIS A 67 -10.19 33.66 11.45
N LEU A 68 -10.33 32.39 11.05
CA LEU A 68 -11.61 31.78 10.72
C LEU A 68 -12.35 31.34 12.01
N LYS A 69 -12.98 32.29 12.70
CA LYS A 69 -13.84 31.98 13.85
C LYS A 69 -15.07 31.21 13.38
N LYS A 70 -15.30 30.02 13.96
CA LYS A 70 -16.45 29.13 13.66
C LYS A 70 -17.83 29.77 13.87
N ASN A 71 -17.90 30.88 14.64
CA ASN A 71 -19.14 31.50 15.10
C ASN A 71 -19.49 32.81 14.37
N LEU A 72 -18.90 33.09 13.21
CA LEU A 72 -19.25 34.27 12.42
C LEU A 72 -20.53 33.99 11.62
N LEU A 73 -21.60 34.76 11.91
CA LEU A 73 -22.91 34.67 11.24
C LEU A 73 -22.86 35.08 9.76
N THR A 74 -21.85 35.83 9.34
CA THR A 74 -21.70 36.30 7.96
C THR A 74 -20.24 36.19 7.54
N ILE A 75 -19.96 35.22 6.68
CA ILE A 75 -18.64 35.01 6.06
C ILE A 75 -18.76 35.45 4.60
N HIS A 76 -17.83 36.27 4.13
CA HIS A 76 -17.79 36.65 2.72
C HIS A 76 -17.63 35.40 1.83
N PRO A 77 -18.33 35.29 0.68
CA PRO A 77 -18.29 34.10 -0.17
C PRO A 77 -16.86 33.66 -0.52
N THR A 78 -15.97 34.59 -0.88
CA THR A 78 -14.56 34.29 -1.17
C THR A 78 -13.83 33.62 0.00
N THR A 79 -14.08 34.06 1.24
CA THR A 79 -13.46 33.47 2.43
C THR A 79 -13.98 32.06 2.68
N LYS A 80 -15.25 31.80 2.38
CA LYS A 80 -15.85 30.47 2.46
C LYS A 80 -15.26 29.52 1.41
N ASP A 81 -15.16 29.97 0.16
CA ASP A 81 -14.60 29.17 -0.94
C ASP A 81 -13.14 28.80 -0.68
N PHE A 82 -12.35 29.77 -0.19
CA PHE A 82 -10.95 29.55 0.19
C PHE A 82 -10.82 28.54 1.34
N HIS A 83 -11.69 28.59 2.34
CA HIS A 83 -11.69 27.64 3.45
C HIS A 83 -12.02 26.22 3.00
N ASP A 84 -13.04 26.09 2.14
CA ASP A 84 -13.45 24.78 1.61
C ASP A 84 -12.35 24.19 0.72
N MET A 85 -11.69 25.02 -0.10
CA MET A 85 -10.49 24.65 -0.84
C MET A 85 -9.39 24.16 0.11
N TRP A 86 -9.05 24.95 1.13
CA TRP A 86 -7.97 24.65 2.06
C TRP A 86 -8.20 23.33 2.80
N LYS A 87 -9.44 23.07 3.26
CA LYS A 87 -9.83 21.81 3.89
C LYS A 87 -9.66 20.62 2.94
N ARG A 88 -10.17 20.71 1.71
CA ARG A 88 -10.07 19.63 0.73
C ARG A 88 -8.61 19.30 0.42
N ALA A 89 -7.77 20.33 0.25
CA ALA A 89 -6.34 20.16 0.04
C ALA A 89 -5.68 19.45 1.24
N PHE A 90 -6.01 19.85 2.46
CA PHE A 90 -5.46 19.24 3.68
C PHE A 90 -5.88 17.78 3.86
N ASP A 91 -7.16 17.47 3.67
CA ASP A 91 -7.69 16.11 3.77
C ASP A 91 -7.03 15.19 2.73
N THR A 92 -6.82 15.69 1.52
CA THR A 92 -6.19 14.95 0.43
C THR A 92 -4.71 14.72 0.70
N ALA A 93 -3.97 15.76 1.11
CA ALA A 93 -2.57 15.63 1.50
C ALA A 93 -2.39 14.61 2.64
N SER A 94 -3.29 14.61 3.62
CA SER A 94 -3.30 13.64 4.72
C SER A 94 -3.50 12.21 4.22
N LYS A 95 -4.45 12.00 3.28
CA LYS A 95 -4.66 10.69 2.62
C LYS A 95 -3.43 10.24 1.84
N CYS A 96 -2.84 11.11 1.02
CA CYS A 96 -1.63 10.77 0.25
C CYS A 96 -0.45 10.40 1.15
N ILE A 97 -0.31 11.03 2.32
CA ILE A 97 0.72 10.66 3.30
C ILE A 97 0.44 9.25 3.86
N ALA A 98 -0.81 8.94 4.18
CA ALA A 98 -1.22 7.62 4.66
C ALA A 98 -0.99 6.54 3.61
N GLU A 99 -1.45 6.76 2.37
CA GLU A 99 -1.25 5.87 1.24
C GLU A 99 0.24 5.64 0.94
N ALA A 100 1.06 6.71 0.99
CA ALA A 100 2.50 6.59 0.81
C ALA A 100 3.18 5.77 1.92
N LYS A 101 2.68 5.86 3.16
CA LYS A 101 3.16 5.05 4.29
C LYS A 101 2.82 3.58 4.06
N GLU A 102 1.55 3.27 3.77
CA GLU A 102 1.07 1.91 3.50
C GLU A 102 1.81 1.29 2.31
N TYR A 103 2.00 2.04 1.22
CA TYR A 103 2.75 1.57 0.06
C TYR A 103 4.21 1.24 0.40
N ASN A 104 4.87 2.07 1.22
CA ASN A 104 6.24 1.80 1.66
C ASN A 104 6.32 0.57 2.56
N GLU A 105 5.36 0.38 3.46
CA GLU A 105 5.25 -0.80 4.33
C GLU A 105 5.06 -2.07 3.49
N GLN A 106 4.08 -2.09 2.59
CA GLN A 106 3.83 -3.26 1.73
C GLN A 106 5.01 -3.56 0.78
N ARG A 107 5.71 -2.53 0.29
CA ARG A 107 6.93 -2.72 -0.52
C ARG A 107 8.04 -3.34 0.34
N TRP A 108 8.20 -2.83 1.57
CA TRP A 108 9.16 -3.36 2.52
C TRP A 108 8.86 -4.82 2.80
N GLU A 109 7.68 -5.17 3.30
CA GLU A 109 7.28 -6.55 3.58
C GLU A 109 7.51 -7.52 2.40
N ARG A 110 7.21 -7.09 1.16
CA ARG A 110 7.41 -7.92 -0.04
C ARG A 110 8.88 -8.13 -0.43
N SER A 111 9.77 -7.22 -0.07
CA SER A 111 11.18 -7.25 -0.48
C SER A 111 12.15 -7.48 0.67
N HIS A 112 11.69 -7.36 1.90
CA HIS A 112 12.49 -7.57 3.09
C HIS A 112 12.65 -9.06 3.33
N MET A 113 13.89 -9.51 3.31
CA MET A 113 14.30 -10.83 3.76
C MET A 113 15.17 -10.60 4.99
N GLU A 114 14.87 -11.31 6.07
CA GLU A 114 15.72 -11.29 7.25
C GLU A 114 16.96 -12.14 6.99
N PRO A 115 18.17 -11.59 7.20
CA PRO A 115 19.39 -12.37 7.09
C PRO A 115 19.49 -13.40 8.23
N ASP A 116 19.87 -14.65 7.90
CA ASP A 116 20.10 -15.73 8.88
C ASP A 116 21.47 -15.55 9.58
N PHE A 117 21.56 -14.58 10.50
CA PHE A 117 22.72 -14.40 11.37
C PHE A 117 22.52 -15.13 12.69
N LYS A 118 23.53 -15.90 13.11
CA LYS A 118 23.50 -16.62 14.39
C LYS A 118 24.37 -15.92 15.43
N GLU A 119 23.96 -16.04 16.69
CA GLU A 119 24.76 -15.54 17.80
C GLU A 119 26.14 -16.22 17.79
N GLY A 120 27.20 -15.43 17.73
CA GLY A 120 28.59 -15.91 17.66
C GLY A 120 29.20 -15.93 16.26
N ASP A 121 28.48 -15.50 15.23
CA ASP A 121 29.06 -15.31 13.90
C ASP A 121 30.22 -14.30 13.93
N GLN A 122 31.34 -14.70 13.32
CA GLN A 122 32.55 -13.90 13.30
C GLN A 122 32.48 -12.82 12.21
N VAL A 123 32.89 -11.63 12.58
CA VAL A 123 32.94 -10.45 11.71
C VAL A 123 34.35 -9.89 11.70
N LEU A 124 34.76 -9.30 10.58
CA LEU A 124 36.11 -8.76 10.43
C LEU A 124 36.10 -7.28 10.86
N LEU A 125 36.97 -6.91 11.80
CA LEU A 125 37.12 -5.52 12.21
C LEU A 125 38.02 -4.78 11.22
N ILE A 126 37.47 -3.76 10.56
CA ILE A 126 38.23 -2.85 9.70
C ILE A 126 38.50 -1.57 10.48
N GLY A 127 39.71 -1.49 11.05
CA GLY A 127 40.10 -0.37 11.88
C GLY A 127 39.26 -0.26 13.16
N LYS A 128 38.97 0.97 13.60
CA LYS A 128 38.31 1.23 14.89
C LYS A 128 36.78 1.33 14.82
N ASN A 129 36.24 1.74 13.66
CA ASN A 129 34.85 2.18 13.55
C ASN A 129 34.03 1.37 12.53
N ALA A 130 34.64 0.43 11.81
CA ALA A 130 33.96 -0.34 10.78
C ALA A 130 34.15 -1.85 11.00
N VAL A 131 33.13 -2.59 10.59
CA VAL A 131 33.06 -4.04 10.66
C VAL A 131 32.60 -4.55 9.31
N GLU A 132 33.32 -5.50 8.74
CA GLU A 132 32.90 -6.23 7.56
C GLU A 132 32.21 -7.53 7.95
N VAL A 133 30.99 -7.71 7.45
CA VAL A 133 30.15 -8.87 7.68
C VAL A 133 30.12 -9.71 6.41
N LYS A 134 30.28 -11.02 6.54
CA LYS A 134 30.06 -11.95 5.44
C LYS A 134 28.57 -12.04 5.17
N LEU A 135 28.12 -11.37 4.12
CA LEU A 135 26.72 -11.39 3.69
C LEU A 135 26.42 -12.66 2.89
N ALA A 136 25.23 -13.23 3.09
CA ALA A 136 24.72 -14.31 2.26
C ALA A 136 24.49 -13.84 0.81
N GLU A 137 24.37 -14.79 -0.11
CA GLU A 137 24.32 -14.52 -1.56
C GLU A 137 23.17 -13.60 -1.99
N GLU A 138 22.07 -13.61 -1.24
CA GLU A 138 20.91 -12.76 -1.47
C GLU A 138 21.19 -11.26 -1.22
N PHE A 139 22.22 -10.95 -0.43
CA PHE A 139 22.56 -9.59 0.00
C PHE A 139 23.80 -9.02 -0.70
N PHE A 140 24.33 -9.65 -1.76
CA PHE A 140 25.52 -9.16 -2.47
C PHE A 140 25.41 -7.73 -3.03
N ARG A 141 24.18 -7.23 -3.24
CA ARG A 141 23.95 -5.84 -3.66
C ARG A 141 24.15 -4.81 -2.54
N LYS A 142 24.19 -5.26 -1.28
CA LYS A 142 24.44 -4.41 -0.11
C LYS A 142 25.95 -4.36 0.16
N HIS A 143 26.42 -3.22 0.64
CA HIS A 143 27.82 -3.08 1.03
C HIS A 143 28.09 -3.89 2.32
N PRO A 144 29.13 -4.73 2.38
CA PRO A 144 29.37 -5.63 3.52
C PRO A 144 29.95 -4.93 4.75
N VAL A 145 30.40 -3.67 4.60
CA VAL A 145 31.00 -2.88 5.68
C VAL A 145 29.94 -2.03 6.38
N PHE A 146 29.81 -2.22 7.69
CA PHE A 146 28.89 -1.53 8.58
C PHE A 146 29.65 -0.83 9.71
N PRO A 147 29.11 0.28 10.27
CA PRO A 147 29.70 0.91 11.45
C PRO A 147 29.58 0.03 12.70
N VAL A 148 30.59 0.09 13.58
CA VAL A 148 30.66 -0.68 14.84
C VAL A 148 29.45 -0.43 15.74
N SER A 149 28.80 0.73 15.65
CA SER A 149 27.59 1.08 16.42
C SER A 149 26.38 0.17 16.12
N LEU A 150 26.36 -0.50 14.97
CA LEU A 150 25.29 -1.42 14.58
C LEU A 150 25.56 -2.87 15.04
N VAL A 151 26.75 -3.15 15.55
CA VAL A 151 27.16 -4.49 16.01
C VAL A 151 27.25 -4.49 17.53
N LYS A 152 26.86 -5.61 18.15
CA LYS A 152 27.07 -5.83 19.58
C LYS A 152 28.21 -6.83 19.77
N PRO A 153 29.16 -6.57 20.69
CA PRO A 153 30.16 -7.56 21.04
C PRO A 153 29.46 -8.79 21.63
N TYR A 154 29.76 -9.96 21.07
CA TYR A 154 29.26 -11.22 21.57
C TYR A 154 30.10 -11.69 22.76
N PHE A 155 29.46 -11.94 23.89
CA PHE A 155 30.08 -12.54 25.07
C PHE A 155 29.44 -13.90 25.31
N GLN A 156 30.24 -14.97 25.17
CA GLN A 156 29.76 -16.31 25.45
C GLN A 156 29.32 -16.41 26.91
N THR A 157 28.09 -16.87 27.15
CA THR A 157 27.59 -17.03 28.51
C THR A 157 28.23 -18.26 29.14
N GLU A 158 29.24 -18.06 29.98
CA GLU A 158 29.81 -19.10 30.83
C GLU A 158 28.81 -19.50 31.92
N GLY A 159 28.30 -20.73 31.85
CA GLY A 159 27.31 -21.25 32.80
C GLY A 159 27.81 -21.31 34.24
N ASP A 160 29.11 -21.46 34.44
CA ASP A 160 29.75 -21.54 35.76
C ASP A 160 29.81 -20.20 36.50
N LYS A 161 29.97 -19.08 35.77
CA LYS A 161 30.03 -17.75 36.40
C LYS A 161 28.67 -17.27 36.90
N PHE A 162 27.58 -17.77 36.33
CA PHE A 162 26.22 -17.32 36.65
C PHE A 162 25.22 -18.48 36.71
N PRO A 163 25.31 -19.35 37.74
CA PRO A 163 24.48 -20.57 37.86
C PRO A 163 22.98 -20.27 38.01
N SER A 164 22.61 -19.08 38.47
CA SER A 164 21.20 -18.66 38.65
C SER A 164 20.51 -18.21 37.36
N ARG A 165 21.23 -18.09 36.23
CA ARG A 165 20.68 -17.61 34.97
C ARG A 165 19.93 -18.75 34.26
N LYS A 166 18.59 -18.74 34.33
CA LYS A 166 17.74 -19.66 33.56
C LYS A 166 17.95 -19.42 32.06
N LYS A 167 18.47 -20.42 31.33
CA LYS A 167 18.39 -20.44 29.87
C LYS A 167 16.92 -20.65 29.51
N TYR A 168 16.31 -19.67 28.85
CA TYR A 168 15.01 -19.89 28.24
C TYR A 168 15.22 -20.85 27.06
N PRO A 169 14.41 -21.92 26.93
CA PRO A 169 14.48 -22.75 25.74
C PRO A 169 14.25 -21.85 24.53
N THR A 170 15.14 -21.94 23.54
CA THR A 170 14.93 -21.30 22.24
C THR A 170 13.56 -21.76 21.75
N PRO A 171 12.66 -20.84 21.33
CA PRO A 171 11.37 -21.23 20.77
C PRO A 171 11.60 -22.30 19.69
N PRO A 172 10.87 -23.43 19.72
CA PRO A 172 11.04 -24.46 18.71
C PRO A 172 10.83 -23.83 17.34
N GLU A 173 11.75 -24.12 16.42
CA GLU A 173 11.63 -23.76 15.02
C GLU A 173 10.25 -24.20 14.54
N ILE A 174 9.46 -23.27 14.00
CA ILE A 174 8.12 -23.58 13.49
C ILE A 174 8.34 -24.45 12.26
N VAL A 175 8.35 -25.77 12.46
CA VAL A 175 8.35 -26.72 11.36
C VAL A 175 7.03 -26.49 10.63
N GLU A 176 7.10 -25.98 9.39
CA GLU A 176 5.96 -25.98 8.49
C GLU A 176 5.50 -27.42 8.36
N VAL A 177 4.46 -27.81 9.10
CA VAL A 177 3.86 -29.13 9.02
C VAL A 177 3.46 -29.31 7.57
N GLU A 178 4.10 -30.26 6.88
CA GLU A 178 3.73 -30.63 5.51
C GLU A 178 2.22 -30.91 5.49
N ASP A 179 1.48 -29.93 4.97
CA ASP A 179 0.03 -29.90 4.96
C ASP A 179 -0.41 -30.96 3.95
N SER A 180 -0.46 -32.22 4.41
CA SER A 180 -1.00 -33.32 3.61
C SER A 180 -2.39 -32.89 3.13
N PRO A 181 -2.62 -32.79 1.80
CA PRO A 181 -3.82 -32.17 1.28
C PRO A 181 -5.03 -33.00 1.70
N GLY A 182 -5.87 -32.41 2.56
CA GLY A 182 -7.13 -33.01 2.99
C GLY A 182 -8.08 -33.27 1.80
N PRO A 183 -9.18 -34.02 2.01
CA PRO A 183 -10.11 -34.34 0.92
C PRO A 183 -10.69 -33.07 0.28
N MET A 184 -10.69 -33.03 -1.04
CA MET A 184 -11.13 -31.85 -1.80
C MET A 184 -12.63 -31.61 -1.64
N LYS A 185 -13.04 -30.33 -1.55
CA LYS A 185 -14.44 -29.90 -1.43
C LYS A 185 -15.05 -29.57 -2.77
N LYS A 186 -14.40 -28.69 -3.54
CA LYS A 186 -14.90 -28.21 -4.86
C LYS A 186 -13.83 -27.47 -5.66
N THR A 187 -14.03 -27.44 -6.98
CA THR A 187 -13.33 -26.59 -7.95
C THR A 187 -14.10 -25.27 -8.13
N ILE A 188 -13.42 -24.12 -7.96
CA ILE A 188 -14.07 -22.79 -7.93
C ILE A 188 -13.85 -22.03 -9.24
N LYS A 189 -12.62 -22.04 -9.76
CA LYS A 189 -12.21 -21.28 -10.95
C LYS A 189 -11.34 -22.14 -11.84
N ALA A 190 -11.26 -21.78 -13.11
CA ALA A 190 -10.35 -22.35 -14.08
C ALA A 190 -9.57 -21.22 -14.77
N ARG A 191 -8.27 -21.41 -15.00
CA ARG A 191 -7.40 -20.50 -15.74
C ARG A 191 -6.59 -21.27 -16.79
N LYS A 192 -6.16 -20.58 -17.85
CA LYS A 192 -5.22 -21.09 -18.85
C LYS A 192 -3.90 -20.35 -18.67
N ILE A 193 -2.79 -21.09 -18.66
CA ILE A 193 -1.43 -20.54 -18.56
C ILE A 193 -0.60 -21.12 -19.70
N ARG A 194 0.25 -20.30 -20.32
CA ARG A 194 1.27 -20.77 -21.25
C ARG A 194 2.53 -21.12 -20.47
N LEU A 195 2.90 -22.39 -20.46
CA LEU A 195 4.16 -22.90 -19.92
C LEU A 195 4.89 -23.62 -21.05
N ASN A 196 6.14 -23.26 -21.33
CA ASN A 196 6.98 -23.84 -22.39
C ASN A 196 6.28 -23.90 -23.76
N GLY A 197 5.61 -22.83 -24.16
CA GLY A 197 4.90 -22.72 -25.45
C GLY A 197 3.62 -23.55 -25.56
N LYS A 198 3.20 -24.28 -24.50
CA LYS A 198 1.96 -25.07 -24.47
C LYS A 198 0.94 -24.47 -23.51
N ASP A 199 -0.32 -24.43 -23.94
CA ASP A 199 -1.45 -23.97 -23.12
C ASP A 199 -1.84 -25.07 -22.11
N HIS A 200 -1.62 -24.81 -20.82
CA HIS A 200 -2.01 -25.67 -19.71
C HIS A 200 -3.23 -25.11 -18.98
N ARG A 201 -4.16 -25.98 -18.59
CA ARG A 201 -5.34 -25.60 -17.79
C ARG A 201 -5.11 -25.94 -16.33
N GLN A 202 -5.36 -24.96 -15.46
CA GLN A 202 -5.33 -25.15 -14.02
C GLN A 202 -6.70 -24.83 -13.42
N TYR A 203 -7.03 -25.53 -12.34
CA TYR A 203 -8.27 -25.35 -11.59
C TYR A 203 -7.92 -24.95 -10.15
N LEU A 204 -8.62 -23.95 -9.63
CA LEU A 204 -8.49 -23.52 -8.23
C LEU A 204 -9.32 -24.48 -7.38
N VAL A 205 -8.63 -25.27 -6.57
CA VAL A 205 -9.25 -26.29 -5.73
C VAL A 205 -9.32 -25.80 -4.29
N LYS A 206 -10.51 -25.97 -3.70
CA LYS A 206 -10.76 -25.72 -2.29
C LYS A 206 -10.83 -27.03 -1.53
N PHE A 207 -10.01 -27.16 -0.50
CA PHE A 207 -9.94 -28.33 0.37
C PHE A 207 -11.04 -28.28 1.45
N LYS A 208 -11.50 -29.44 1.92
CA LYS A 208 -12.44 -29.49 3.06
C LYS A 208 -11.70 -29.08 4.34
N ASN A 209 -12.38 -28.33 5.20
CA ASN A 209 -11.89 -27.88 6.51
C ASN A 209 -10.63 -26.99 6.49
N GLN A 210 -10.27 -26.42 5.33
CA GLN A 210 -9.22 -25.41 5.21
C GLN A 210 -9.80 -24.03 4.86
N THR A 211 -9.14 -22.97 5.34
CA THR A 211 -9.42 -21.57 5.00
C THR A 211 -9.09 -21.29 3.54
N ALA A 212 -9.66 -20.20 2.99
CA ALA A 212 -9.46 -19.80 1.60
C ALA A 212 -7.99 -19.52 1.25
N ASP A 213 -7.16 -19.21 2.25
CA ASP A 213 -5.74 -18.93 2.09
C ASP A 213 -4.93 -20.17 1.67
N LYS A 214 -5.48 -21.37 1.89
CA LYS A 214 -4.86 -22.65 1.47
C LYS A 214 -5.38 -23.14 0.11
N ASP A 215 -6.20 -22.37 -0.61
CA ASP A 215 -6.72 -22.76 -1.93
C ASP A 215 -5.57 -22.73 -2.97
N LYS A 216 -5.32 -23.87 -3.64
CA LYS A 216 -4.19 -24.02 -4.59
C LYS A 216 -4.67 -24.20 -6.03
N TRP A 217 -3.89 -23.66 -6.98
CA TRP A 217 -4.08 -23.90 -8.41
C TRP A 217 -3.38 -25.20 -8.82
N LEU A 218 -4.17 -26.21 -9.19
CA LEU A 218 -3.66 -27.54 -9.56
C LEU A 218 -4.04 -27.88 -11.00
N ALA A 219 -3.18 -28.65 -11.68
CA ALA A 219 -3.48 -29.27 -12.97
C ALA A 219 -4.49 -30.42 -12.79
N GLU A 220 -5.19 -30.81 -13.86
CA GLU A 220 -6.20 -31.88 -13.81
C GLU A 220 -5.64 -33.21 -13.25
N GLU A 221 -4.36 -33.47 -13.51
CA GLU A 221 -3.63 -34.69 -13.12
C GLU A 221 -3.25 -34.71 -11.63
N ALA A 222 -2.98 -33.53 -11.05
CA ALA A 222 -2.53 -33.39 -9.65
C ALA A 222 -3.71 -33.36 -8.65
N ILE A 223 -4.94 -33.54 -9.13
CA ILE A 223 -6.17 -33.44 -8.34
C ILE A 223 -6.70 -34.86 -8.08
N PRO A 224 -6.77 -35.31 -6.80
CA PRO A 224 -7.52 -36.50 -6.42
C PRO A 224 -8.96 -36.46 -6.97
N ASP A 225 -9.36 -37.50 -7.70
CA ASP A 225 -10.63 -37.56 -8.44
C ASP A 225 -10.87 -36.35 -9.37
N GLY A 226 -9.81 -35.83 -10.00
CA GLY A 226 -9.84 -34.61 -10.82
C GLY A 226 -10.88 -34.64 -11.93
N ASN A 227 -11.04 -35.78 -12.59
CA ASN A 227 -12.05 -35.97 -13.65
C ASN A 227 -13.48 -35.67 -13.17
N LEU A 228 -13.86 -36.14 -11.97
CA LEU A 228 -15.21 -35.94 -11.43
C LEU A 228 -15.45 -34.45 -11.11
N HIS A 229 -14.46 -33.81 -10.48
CA HIS A 229 -14.53 -32.41 -10.07
C HIS A 229 -14.51 -31.44 -11.25
N VAL A 230 -13.71 -31.72 -12.28
CA VAL A 230 -13.66 -30.93 -13.51
C VAL A 230 -14.95 -31.08 -14.31
N ARG A 231 -15.51 -32.30 -14.41
CA ARG A 231 -16.81 -32.53 -15.07
C ARG A 231 -17.94 -31.78 -14.37
N ARG A 232 -18.05 -31.88 -13.04
CA ARG A 232 -19.04 -31.13 -12.23
C ARG A 232 -18.89 -29.62 -12.42
N PHE A 233 -17.67 -29.11 -12.44
CA PHE A 233 -17.41 -27.68 -12.68
C PHE A 233 -17.85 -27.24 -14.07
N ARG A 234 -17.48 -27.99 -15.13
CA ARG A 234 -17.90 -27.69 -16.51
C ARG A 234 -19.42 -27.73 -16.66
N ALA A 235 -20.10 -28.71 -16.05
CA ALA A 235 -21.55 -28.79 -16.02
C ALA A 235 -22.18 -27.58 -15.31
N SER A 236 -21.67 -27.20 -14.13
CA SER A 236 -22.16 -26.03 -13.39
C SER A 236 -21.96 -24.71 -14.13
N ARG A 237 -20.88 -24.57 -14.91
CA ARG A 237 -20.64 -23.38 -15.75
C ARG A 237 -21.59 -23.32 -16.94
N ARG A 238 -21.86 -24.46 -17.61
CA ARG A 238 -22.86 -24.53 -18.68
C ARG A 238 -24.26 -24.21 -18.17
N LEU A 239 -24.62 -24.72 -17.00
CA LEU A 239 -25.93 -24.45 -16.40
C LEU A 239 -26.07 -22.97 -15.99
N LYS A 240 -25.00 -22.36 -15.44
CA LYS A 240 -24.98 -20.90 -15.19
C LYS A 240 -25.02 -20.04 -16.47
N SER A 241 -24.38 -20.46 -17.56
CA SER A 241 -24.48 -19.72 -18.82
C SER A 241 -25.88 -19.80 -19.41
N LEU A 242 -26.50 -20.98 -19.40
CA LEU A 242 -27.87 -21.18 -19.89
C LEU A 242 -28.91 -20.38 -19.08
N ILE A 243 -28.77 -20.31 -17.75
CA ILE A 243 -29.62 -19.46 -16.90
C ILE A 243 -29.44 -17.97 -17.21
N ASN A 244 -28.22 -17.54 -17.51
CA ASN A 244 -27.95 -16.14 -17.87
C ASN A 244 -28.48 -15.81 -19.28
N ASP A 245 -28.48 -16.77 -20.21
CA ASP A 245 -29.03 -16.61 -21.55
C ASP A 245 -30.57 -16.55 -21.52
N GLU A 246 -31.25 -17.32 -20.66
CA GLU A 246 -32.71 -17.22 -20.46
C GLU A 246 -33.15 -15.89 -19.82
N LEU A 247 -32.34 -15.29 -18.93
CA LEU A 247 -32.63 -13.99 -18.33
C LEU A 247 -32.44 -12.81 -19.28
N PHE A 248 -31.71 -12.98 -20.39
CA PHE A 248 -31.41 -11.90 -21.35
C PHE A 248 -32.46 -11.79 -22.48
N PHE A 249 -33.25 -12.82 -22.76
CA PHE A 249 -34.26 -12.81 -23.84
C PHE A 249 -35.66 -12.29 -23.42
N GLY A 250 -35.83 -11.81 -22.18
CA GLY A 250 -37.13 -11.46 -21.58
C GLY A 250 -37.53 -9.97 -21.51
N ARG A 251 -36.92 -9.05 -22.29
CA ARG A 251 -37.38 -7.65 -22.39
C ARG A 251 -37.37 -7.15 -23.84
N GLY A 252 -38.47 -7.34 -24.54
CA GLY A 252 -38.73 -6.71 -25.83
C GLY A 252 -40.21 -6.80 -26.20
N GLY A 253 -41.01 -5.82 -25.80
CA GLY A 253 -42.44 -5.74 -26.10
C GLY A 253 -43.04 -4.34 -25.87
N MET A 254 -42.98 -3.53 -26.94
CA MET A 254 -43.97 -2.55 -27.46
C MET A 254 -44.66 -1.48 -26.59
N SER A 255 -44.65 -0.23 -27.11
CA SER A 255 -45.75 0.78 -27.22
C SER A 255 -45.21 2.21 -26.98
N ALA A 256 -45.58 3.31 -27.65
CA ALA A 256 -46.26 3.65 -28.90
C ALA A 256 -46.19 5.21 -29.09
N CYS A 257 -46.39 5.66 -30.33
CA CYS A 257 -46.98 6.94 -30.80
C CYS A 257 -46.32 8.33 -30.59
N ASP A 258 -46.10 8.97 -31.75
CA ASP A 258 -46.40 10.35 -32.18
C ASP A 258 -45.83 11.59 -31.48
N SER A 259 -44.96 12.31 -32.21
CA SER A 259 -45.26 13.67 -32.73
C SER A 259 -44.14 14.20 -33.68
N LYS A 260 -44.54 14.63 -34.89
CA LYS A 260 -43.81 15.53 -35.82
C LYS A 260 -43.87 17.00 -35.28
N PRO A 261 -43.18 18.05 -35.83
CA PRO A 261 -42.76 18.21 -37.24
C PRO A 261 -41.46 19.03 -37.53
N GLU A 262 -41.20 19.27 -38.83
CA GLU A 262 -40.41 20.40 -39.44
C GLU A 262 -38.86 20.40 -39.29
N HIS A 263 -37.98 20.87 -40.19
CA HIS A 263 -37.95 21.33 -41.60
C HIS A 263 -36.44 21.46 -41.99
N LYS A 264 -36.09 21.38 -43.29
CA LYS A 264 -34.87 21.95 -43.97
C LYS A 264 -33.52 21.20 -43.75
N HIS A 265 -32.58 21.09 -44.69
CA HIS A 265 -32.36 21.71 -46.00
C HIS A 265 -31.54 20.76 -46.91
N GLU A 266 -31.79 20.87 -48.21
CA GLU A 266 -31.08 20.22 -49.31
C GLU A 266 -29.59 20.59 -49.40
N SER A 267 -28.84 19.64 -49.93
CA SER A 267 -27.47 19.72 -50.43
C SER A 267 -27.28 20.83 -51.48
N GLN A 268 -26.30 21.70 -51.24
CA GLN A 268 -25.68 22.56 -52.24
C GLN A 268 -24.37 21.93 -52.75
N THR A 269 -24.27 21.79 -54.06
CA THR A 269 -23.03 21.91 -54.86
C THR A 269 -23.44 22.34 -56.27
N PRO A 270 -22.63 23.09 -57.01
CA PRO A 270 -21.57 24.03 -56.63
C PRO A 270 -22.02 25.50 -56.66
#